data_AF-A0A7Y3FU67-F1
#
_entry.id   AF-A0A7Y3FU67-F1
#
_cell.length_a   1.000
_cell.length_b   1.000
_cell.length_c   1.000
_cell.angle_alpha   90.00
_cell.angle_beta   90.00
_cell.angle_gamma   90.00
#
_symmetry.space_group_name_H-M   'P 1'
#
loop_
_entity.id
_entity.type
_entity.pdbx_description
1 polymer ?
#
loop_
_entity_poly.entity_id
_entity_poly.type
_entity_poly.pdbx_seq_one_letter_code
_entity_poly.pdbx_strand_id
1 'polypeptide(L)' 'RKSMIYKVLNITPAEALNGTTALNMIALQGGASLLRVHDVREAVECVNLFNRLNTNPG' A
#
# COMPACT_ATOMS: atom_id res chain seq x y z
N ARG A 1 -5.61 9.13 -2.63
CA ARG A 1 -7.02 8.67 -2.71
C ARG A 1 -7.44 8.44 -4.16
N LYS A 2 -7.27 7.23 -4.72
CA LYS A 2 -7.78 6.90 -6.06
C LYS A 2 -9.23 6.43 -5.92
N SER A 3 -10.16 7.07 -6.63
CA SER A 3 -11.60 6.78 -6.53
C SER A 3 -12.00 5.35 -6.87
N MET A 4 -11.10 4.58 -7.47
CA MET A 4 -11.27 3.17 -7.75
C MET A 4 -11.38 2.29 -6.50
N ILE A 5 -10.62 2.57 -5.43
CA ILE A 5 -10.51 1.62 -4.31
C ILE A 5 -11.79 1.61 -3.47
N TYR A 6 -12.28 2.79 -3.07
CA TYR A 6 -13.49 2.88 -2.26
C TYR A 6 -14.77 2.58 -3.05
N LYS A 7 -14.81 2.82 -4.37
CA LYS A 7 -15.96 2.44 -5.21
C LYS A 7 -16.06 0.94 -5.42
N VAL A 8 -14.94 0.24 -5.60
CA VAL A 8 -14.95 -1.22 -5.79
C VAL A 8 -15.32 -1.94 -4.49
N LEU A 9 -14.86 -1.44 -3.36
CA LEU A 9 -15.16 -2.03 -2.04
C LEU A 9 -16.43 -1.47 -1.40
N ASN A 10 -17.06 -0.44 -1.99
CA ASN A 10 -18.20 0.31 -1.45
C ASN A 10 -18.01 0.77 0.01
N ILE A 11 -16.77 1.06 0.37
CA ILE A 11 -16.37 1.51 1.71
C ILE A 11 -16.12 3.02 1.73
N THR A 12 -16.02 3.60 2.91
CA THR A 12 -15.66 5.01 3.03
C THR A 12 -14.20 5.25 2.63
N PRO A 13 -13.82 6.46 2.17
CA PRO A 13 -12.43 6.80 1.89
C PRO A 13 -11.51 6.70 3.11
N ALA A 14 -12.06 6.71 4.33
CA ALA A 14 -11.34 6.46 5.57
C ALA A 14 -11.01 4.98 5.75
N GLU A 15 -11.90 4.08 5.35
CA GLU A 15 -11.65 2.63 5.37
C GLU A 15 -10.83 2.16 4.16
N ALA A 16 -10.94 2.87 3.04
CA ALA A 16 -10.12 2.65 1.86
C ALA A 16 -8.63 2.93 2.07
N LEU A 17 -8.26 3.51 3.23
CA LEU A 17 -6.89 3.67 3.67
C LEU A 17 -6.19 2.30 3.77
N ASN A 18 -6.81 1.34 4.46
CA ASN A 18 -6.31 -0.02 4.58
C ASN A 18 -6.25 -0.72 3.20
N GLY A 19 -7.29 -0.54 2.37
CA GLY A 19 -7.29 -1.04 0.99
C GLY A 19 -6.20 -0.43 0.11
N THR A 20 -5.86 0.84 0.32
CA THR A 20 -4.75 1.53 -0.38
C THR A 20 -3.41 0.98 0.07
N THR A 21 -3.23 0.74 1.37
CA THR A 21 -2.02 0.13 1.94
C THR A 21 -1.80 -1.29 1.43
N ALA A 22 -2.84 -2.13 1.39
CA ALA A 22 -2.76 -3.46 0.81
C ALA A 22 -2.39 -3.42 -0.68
N LEU A 23 -2.97 -2.50 -1.45
CA LEU A 23 -2.63 -2.32 -2.86
C LEU A 23 -1.17 -1.87 -3.07
N ASN A 24 -0.67 -0.98 -2.19
CA ASN A 24 0.73 -0.56 -2.20
C ASN A 24 1.65 -1.75 -1.93
N MET A 25 1.30 -2.62 -0.98
CA MET A 25 2.05 -3.84 -0.69
C MET A 25 2.08 -4.79 -1.88
N ILE A 26 0.95 -5.03 -2.54
CA ILE A 26 0.89 -5.86 -3.75
C ILE A 26 1.71 -5.24 -4.89
N ALA A 27 1.68 -3.92 -5.04
CA ALA A 27 2.49 -3.23 -6.04
C ALA A 27 4.00 -3.43 -5.76
N LEU A 28 4.44 -3.27 -4.51
CA LEU A 28 5.82 -3.54 -4.09
C LEU A 28 6.19 -5.02 -4.34
N GLN A 29 5.30 -5.94 -4.00
CA GLN A 29 5.47 -7.37 -4.22
C GLN A 29 5.58 -7.72 -5.71
N GLY A 30 4.85 -7.00 -6.57
CA GLY A 30 4.95 -7.09 -8.01
C GLY A 30 6.19 -6.43 -8.63
N GLY A 31 7.12 -5.92 -7.80
CA GLY A 31 8.36 -5.28 -8.26
C GLY A 31 8.24 -3.78 -8.52
N ALA A 32 7.19 -3.10 -8.05
CA ALA A 32 7.09 -1.65 -8.18
C ALA A 32 8.16 -0.96 -7.31
N SER A 33 9.12 -0.29 -7.95
CA SER A 33 10.17 0.46 -7.24
C SER A 33 9.77 1.90 -6.88
N LEU A 34 8.59 2.37 -7.31
CA LEU A 34 8.12 3.73 -7.04
C LEU A 34 6.60 3.75 -6.76
N LEU A 35 6.23 4.15 -5.55
CA LEU A 35 4.85 4.35 -5.14
C LEU A 35 4.53 5.84 -5.07
N ARG A 36 3.63 6.34 -5.93
CA ARG A 36 3.13 7.72 -5.84
C ARG A 36 1.90 7.78 -4.93
N VAL A 37 2.15 8.02 -3.65
CA VAL A 37 1.14 8.16 -2.60
C VAL A 37 0.95 9.63 -2.22
N HIS A 38 -0.24 9.97 -1.71
CA HIS A 38 -0.46 11.26 -1.05
C HIS A 38 -0.10 11.17 0.44
N ASP A 39 -0.36 10.00 1.03
CA ASP A 39 -0.13 9.70 2.43
C ASP A 39 1.21 8.97 2.57
N VAL A 40 2.28 9.76 2.77
CA VAL A 40 3.67 9.24 2.82
C VAL A 40 3.90 8.34 4.02
N ARG A 41 3.32 8.67 5.19
CA ARG A 41 3.50 7.92 6.44
C ARG A 41 3.15 6.44 6.30
N GLU A 42 1.92 6.16 5.88
CA GLU A 42 1.43 4.79 5.75
C GLU A 42 2.17 4.00 4.66
N ALA A 43 2.54 4.66 3.56
CA ALA A 43 3.33 4.03 2.52
C ALA A 43 4.71 3.64 3.04
N VAL A 44 5.36 4.50 3.84
CA VAL A 44 6.65 4.19 4.47
C VAL A 44 6.52 3.04 5.48
N GLU A 45 5.46 3.01 6.28
CA GLU A 45 5.20 1.87 7.20
C GLU A 45 5.02 0.56 6.42
N CYS A 46 4.24 0.59 5.34
CA CYS A 46 4.03 -0.56 4.46
C CYS A 46 5.32 -1.04 3.79
N VAL A 47 6.11 -0.11 3.24
CA VAL A 47 7.43 -0.39 2.64
C VAL A 47 8.39 -0.96 3.68
N ASN A 48 8.45 -0.40 4.88
CA ASN A 48 9.30 -0.90 5.96
C ASN A 48 8.91 -2.32 6.37
N LEU A 49 7.61 -2.59 6.49
CA LEU A 49 7.09 -3.93 6.79
C LEU A 49 7.43 -4.91 5.66
N PHE A 50 7.18 -4.50 4.42
CA PHE A 50 7.47 -5.29 3.22
C PHE A 50 8.96 -5.60 3.07
N ASN A 51 9.83 -4.61 3.31
CA ASN A 51 11.28 -4.80 3.31
C ASN A 51 11.70 -5.75 4.43
N ARG A 52 11.12 -5.67 5.64
CA ARG A 52 11.41 -6.65 6.70
C ARG A 52 10.99 -8.07 6.35
N LEU A 53 9.89 -8.23 5.61
CA LEU A 53 9.39 -9.54 5.17
C LEU A 53 10.18 -10.11 3.98
N ASN A 54 10.64 -9.27 3.05
CA ASN A 54 11.43 -9.70 1.88
C ASN A 54 12.93 -9.80 2.17
N THR A 55 13.45 -9.00 3.10
CA THR A 55 14.83 -9.13 3.58
C THR A 55 14.87 -10.28 4.58
N ASN A 56 14.76 -11.50 4.07
CA ASN A 56 15.24 -12.66 4.80
C ASN A 56 16.77 -12.59 4.77
N PRO A 57 17.47 -12.45 5.92
CA PRO A 57 18.91 -12.63 5.97
C PRO A 57 19.19 -14.12 5.81
N GLY A 58 19.30 -14.57 4.56
CA GLY A 58 19.89 -15.85 4.19
C GLY A 58 21.37 -15.66 3.89
#